data_AF-A0A524PLG0-F1
#
_entry.id   AF-A0A524PLG0-F1
#
_cell.length_a   1.000
_cell.length_b   1.000
_cell.length_c   1.000
_cell.angle_alpha   90.00
_cell.angle_beta   90.00
_cell.angle_gamma   90.00
#
_symmetry.space_group_name_H-M   'P 1'
#
loop_
_entity.id
_entity.type
_entity.pdbx_description
1 polymer ?
#
loop_
_entity_poly.entity_id
_entity_poly.type
_entity_poly.pdbx_seq_one_letter_code
_entity_poly.pdbx_strand_id
1 'polypeptide(L)'
;FEQARIEYTATLTGVRGTRLAQGDVAPSMQDTLNIVFPDTVSKPYAHTSMRIPYRSLVPREVENLLVAGRCLSADPEEVGMLRLIPPCFATGHSAGMAAALALSAGCSPRALDVGALQRAMARDGMDLGL
;
A
#
# COMPACT_ATOMS: atom_id res chain seq x y z
N PHE A 1 -30.34 29.62 6.30
CA PHE A 1 -29.08 29.63 5.51
C PHE A 1 -28.72 31.01 4.95
N GLU A 2 -29.59 32.01 5.00
CA GLU A 2 -29.37 33.34 4.38
C GLU A 2 -28.32 34.23 5.09
N GLN A 3 -27.84 33.85 6.28
CA GLN A 3 -26.82 34.61 7.03
C GLN A 3 -25.64 33.75 7.52
N ALA A 4 -25.39 32.60 6.89
CA ALA A 4 -24.21 31.80 7.22
C ALA A 4 -22.94 32.43 6.62
N ARG A 5 -21.86 32.50 7.40
CA ARG A 5 -20.52 32.92 6.94
C ARG A 5 -19.47 31.91 7.39
N ILE A 6 -18.44 31.74 6.59
CA ILE A 6 -17.26 30.94 6.97
C ILE A 6 -16.43 31.78 7.94
N GLU A 7 -16.36 31.34 9.20
CA GLU A 7 -15.62 32.05 10.25
C GLU A 7 -14.12 31.72 10.23
N TYR A 8 -13.78 30.50 9.83
CA TYR A 8 -12.40 30.05 9.68
C TYR A 8 -12.31 28.94 8.63
N THR A 9 -11.28 29.00 7.79
CA THR A 9 -10.86 27.87 6.96
C THR A 9 -9.55 27.33 7.50
N ALA A 10 -9.29 26.03 7.33
CA ALA A 10 -7.95 25.51 7.57
C ALA A 10 -6.92 26.34 6.76
N THR A 11 -5.79 26.69 7.37
CA THR A 11 -4.70 27.43 6.71
C THR A 11 -3.98 26.60 5.65
N LEU A 12 -4.25 25.29 5.62
CA LEU A 12 -3.74 24.35 4.64
C LEU A 12 -4.89 23.88 3.76
N THR A 13 -4.92 24.39 2.53
CA THR A 13 -5.82 23.91 1.48
C THR A 13 -5.17 22.73 0.76
N GLY A 14 -5.85 21.59 0.68
CA GLY A 14 -5.39 20.41 -0.07
C GLY A 14 -5.39 19.09 0.72
N VAL A 15 -4.98 18.00 0.06
CA VAL A 15 -4.87 16.69 0.69
C VAL A 15 -3.70 16.69 1.66
N ARG A 16 -3.96 16.51 2.96
CA ARG A 16 -2.89 16.31 3.95
C ARG A 16 -2.19 14.97 3.68
N GLY A 17 -1.05 15.03 3.01
CA GLY A 17 -0.11 13.92 2.88
C GLY A 17 0.53 13.59 4.23
N THR A 18 0.73 12.30 4.50
CA THR A 18 1.64 11.87 5.58
C THR A 18 3.06 11.74 5.03
N ARG A 19 4.04 11.48 5.88
CA ARG A 19 5.36 11.04 5.42
C ARG A 19 5.20 9.70 4.70
N LEU A 20 5.54 9.68 3.41
CA LEU A 20 5.64 8.45 2.61
C LEU A 20 7.00 7.82 2.87
N ALA A 21 7.03 6.51 3.09
CA ALA A 21 8.29 5.79 3.08
C ALA A 21 8.87 5.83 1.68
N GLN A 22 10.19 5.96 1.57
CA GLN A 22 10.87 5.65 0.32
C GLN A 22 11.11 4.15 0.29
N GLY A 23 10.29 3.42 -0.48
CA GLY A 23 10.48 2.00 -0.75
C GLY A 23 11.32 1.78 -2.00
N ASP A 24 11.49 0.51 -2.36
CA ASP A 24 12.23 0.15 -3.58
C ASP A 24 11.43 0.51 -4.85
N VAL A 25 10.10 0.62 -4.73
CA VAL A 25 9.20 1.11 -5.79
C VAL A 25 8.20 2.11 -5.20
N ALA A 26 7.98 3.21 -5.90
CA ALA A 26 6.95 4.21 -5.62
C ALA A 26 6.06 4.35 -6.86
N PRO A 27 5.07 3.47 -7.04
CA PRO A 27 4.27 3.45 -8.27
C PRO A 27 3.32 4.66 -8.33
N SER A 28 3.12 5.18 -9.53
CA SER A 28 2.04 6.13 -9.83
C SER A 28 0.68 5.43 -9.93
N MET A 29 -0.43 6.16 -9.95
CA MET A 29 -1.74 5.52 -10.17
C MET A 29 -1.82 4.87 -11.54
N GLN A 30 -1.22 5.46 -12.57
CA GLN A 30 -1.16 4.82 -13.88
C GLN A 30 -0.45 3.48 -13.81
N ASP A 31 0.66 3.40 -13.07
CA ASP A 31 1.37 2.13 -12.89
C ASP A 31 0.49 1.12 -12.15
N THR A 32 -0.12 1.54 -11.03
CA THR A 32 -0.98 0.62 -10.26
C THR A 32 -2.18 0.11 -11.06
N LEU A 33 -2.71 0.88 -12.01
CA LEU A 33 -3.86 0.49 -12.81
C LEU A 33 -3.50 -0.32 -14.06
N ASN A 34 -2.32 -0.09 -14.63
CA ASN A 34 -1.96 -0.63 -15.95
C ASN A 34 -0.89 -1.73 -15.89
N ILE A 35 -0.13 -1.83 -14.79
CA ILE A 35 0.96 -2.80 -14.65
C ILE A 35 0.52 -3.95 -13.77
N VAL A 36 0.78 -5.17 -14.24
CA VAL A 36 0.75 -6.37 -13.40
C VAL A 36 2.15 -6.57 -12.84
N PHE A 37 2.36 -6.17 -11.59
CA PHE A 37 3.66 -6.34 -10.95
C PHE A 37 3.90 -7.82 -10.61
N PRO A 38 5.10 -8.37 -10.89
CA PRO A 38 5.43 -9.75 -10.50
C PRO A 38 5.28 -9.97 -8.98
N ASP A 39 5.55 -8.92 -8.20
CA ASP A 39 5.44 -8.89 -6.76
C ASP A 39 4.13 -8.26 -6.26
N THR A 40 3.04 -8.33 -7.03
CA THR A 40 1.73 -7.83 -6.57
C THR A 40 1.30 -8.55 -5.29
N VAL A 41 0.95 -7.80 -4.26
CA VAL A 41 0.47 -8.31 -2.97
C VAL A 41 -0.80 -7.65 -2.51
N SER A 42 -1.38 -6.72 -3.26
CA SER A 42 -2.72 -6.21 -2.93
C SER A 42 -3.45 -5.78 -4.19
N LYS A 43 -4.74 -6.12 -4.26
CA LYS A 43 -5.71 -5.58 -5.21
C LYS A 43 -6.92 -5.09 -4.41
N PRO A 44 -6.92 -3.81 -3.96
CA PRO A 44 -7.86 -3.35 -2.93
C PRO A 44 -9.32 -3.22 -3.39
N TYR A 45 -9.56 -3.29 -4.70
CA TYR A 45 -10.90 -3.17 -5.28
C TYR A 45 -11.15 -4.33 -6.24
N ALA A 46 -12.29 -5.02 -6.08
CA ALA A 46 -12.63 -6.18 -6.91
C ALA A 46 -12.77 -5.83 -8.41
N HIS A 47 -13.38 -4.68 -8.71
CA HIS A 47 -13.70 -4.23 -10.07
C HIS A 47 -12.66 -3.28 -10.68
N THR A 48 -11.51 -3.10 -10.03
CA THR A 48 -10.43 -2.23 -10.52
C THR A 48 -9.19 -3.07 -10.79
N SER A 49 -8.40 -2.65 -11.77
CA SER A 49 -7.09 -3.22 -12.07
C SER A 49 -5.98 -2.74 -11.14
N MET A 50 -6.32 -2.03 -10.06
CA MET A 50 -5.36 -1.42 -9.13
C MET A 50 -4.60 -2.52 -8.37
N ARG A 51 -3.28 -2.57 -8.58
CA ARG A 51 -2.36 -3.53 -7.98
C ARG A 51 -1.25 -2.79 -7.26
N ILE A 52 -0.94 -3.25 -6.04
CA ILE A 52 0.14 -2.68 -5.21
C ILE A 52 1.25 -3.74 -5.09
N PRO A 53 2.49 -3.42 -5.49
CA PRO A 53 3.63 -4.32 -5.36
C PRO A 53 4.16 -4.39 -3.93
N TYR A 54 4.74 -5.53 -3.55
CA TYR A 54 5.30 -5.77 -2.22
C TYR A 54 6.43 -4.79 -1.90
N ARG A 55 7.25 -4.45 -2.89
CA ARG A 55 8.34 -3.47 -2.74
C ARG A 55 7.87 -2.06 -2.35
N SER A 56 6.59 -1.74 -2.50
CA SER A 56 6.03 -0.49 -1.96
C SER A 56 5.80 -0.53 -0.44
N LEU A 57 5.77 -1.72 0.15
CA LEU A 57 5.62 -1.93 1.60
C LEU A 57 6.98 -2.02 2.31
N VAL A 58 8.08 -2.20 1.57
CA VAL A 58 9.44 -2.38 2.12
C VAL A 58 10.24 -1.09 1.99
N PRO A 59 10.58 -0.38 3.09
CA PRO A 59 11.41 0.81 3.04
C PRO A 59 12.83 0.51 2.55
N ARG A 60 13.43 1.40 1.75
CA ARG A 60 14.76 1.21 1.14
C ARG A 60 15.91 1.18 2.16
N GLU A 61 15.83 2.01 3.19
CA GLU A 61 16.96 2.28 4.10
C GLU A 61 16.83 1.64 5.49
N VAL A 62 15.70 1.01 5.77
CA VAL A 62 15.40 0.45 7.10
C VAL A 62 15.08 -1.04 6.97
N GLU A 63 15.89 -1.88 7.60
CA GLU A 63 15.66 -3.32 7.68
C GLU A 63 14.61 -3.68 8.73
N ASN A 64 13.99 -4.85 8.57
CA ASN A 64 12.99 -5.40 9.49
C ASN A 64 11.78 -4.46 9.75
N LEU A 65 11.48 -3.58 8.81
CA LEU A 65 10.33 -2.69 8.83
C LEU A 65 9.44 -2.95 7.62
N LEU A 66 8.13 -3.00 7.85
CA LEU A 66 7.10 -2.96 6.82
C LEU A 66 6.22 -1.74 7.06
N VAL A 67 5.81 -1.09 5.97
CA VAL A 67 4.86 0.01 5.97
C VAL A 67 3.61 -0.37 5.20
N ALA A 68 2.47 0.17 5.60
CA ALA A 68 1.19 -0.12 4.97
C ALA A 68 0.25 1.09 5.03
N GLY A 69 -0.73 1.11 4.14
CA GLY A 69 -1.69 2.20 4.00
C GLY A 69 -1.02 3.53 3.75
N ARG A 70 -1.32 4.52 4.59
CA ARG A 70 -0.97 5.93 4.32
C ARG A 70 0.53 6.20 4.18
N CYS A 71 1.39 5.42 4.83
CA CYS A 71 2.84 5.62 4.84
C CYS A 71 3.58 4.74 3.81
N LEU A 72 2.87 3.97 2.98
CA LEU A 72 3.51 3.14 1.96
C LEU A 72 4.20 3.99 0.88
N SER A 73 5.15 3.39 0.18
CA SER A 73 5.92 4.04 -0.88
C SER A 73 5.10 4.19 -2.14
N ALA A 74 4.80 5.43 -2.51
CA ALA A 74 4.01 5.80 -3.67
C ALA A 74 4.37 7.20 -4.16
N ASP A 75 3.92 7.55 -5.36
CA ASP A 75 4.00 8.92 -5.84
C ASP A 75 3.19 9.87 -4.92
N PRO A 76 3.73 11.06 -4.55
CA PRO A 76 3.05 12.04 -3.71
C PRO A 76 1.66 12.46 -4.17
N GLU A 77 1.39 12.47 -5.48
CA GLU A 77 0.08 12.82 -6.03
C GLU A 77 -0.98 11.76 -5.67
N GLU A 78 -0.54 10.54 -5.33
CA GLU A 78 -1.39 9.36 -5.15
C GLU A 78 -1.79 9.09 -3.70
N VAL A 79 -1.26 9.89 -2.78
CA VAL A 79 -1.62 9.80 -1.36
C VAL A 79 -3.12 9.93 -1.16
N GLY A 80 -3.83 10.67 -2.04
CA GLY A 80 -5.28 10.80 -2.02
C GLY A 80 -6.03 9.47 -2.16
N MET A 81 -5.56 8.58 -3.04
CA MET A 81 -6.20 7.29 -3.32
C MET A 81 -5.72 6.18 -2.38
N LEU A 82 -4.42 6.11 -2.13
CA LEU A 82 -3.82 5.03 -1.33
C LEU A 82 -4.13 5.14 0.17
N ARG A 83 -4.58 6.31 0.63
CA ARG A 83 -5.05 6.51 2.01
C ARG A 83 -6.48 6.06 2.26
N LEU A 84 -7.22 5.68 1.22
CA LEU A 84 -8.59 5.20 1.38
C LEU A 84 -8.62 3.89 2.16
N ILE A 85 -9.78 3.60 2.76
CA ILE A 85 -9.96 2.40 3.59
C ILE A 85 -9.57 1.12 2.83
N PRO A 86 -9.99 0.90 1.57
CA PRO A 86 -9.70 -0.37 0.90
C PRO A 86 -8.20 -0.61 0.66
N PRO A 87 -7.41 0.36 0.14
CA PRO A 87 -5.96 0.22 0.06
C PRO A 87 -5.27 0.05 1.41
N CYS A 88 -5.69 0.80 2.44
CA CYS A 88 -5.12 0.66 3.79
C CYS A 88 -5.41 -0.72 4.41
N PHE A 89 -6.62 -1.23 4.24
CA PHE A 89 -7.03 -2.54 4.72
C PHE A 89 -6.24 -3.65 4.00
N ALA A 90 -6.22 -3.60 2.67
CA ALA A 90 -5.53 -4.60 1.85
C ALA A 90 -4.03 -4.66 2.14
N THR A 91 -3.35 -3.51 2.12
CA THR A 91 -1.90 -3.46 2.38
C THR A 91 -1.55 -3.77 3.84
N GLY A 92 -2.41 -3.44 4.80
CA GLY A 92 -2.24 -3.82 6.20
C GLY A 92 -2.27 -5.33 6.39
N HIS A 93 -3.23 -6.00 5.72
CA HIS A 93 -3.29 -7.47 5.71
C HIS A 93 -2.03 -8.08 5.08
N SER A 94 -1.63 -7.60 3.91
CA SER A 94 -0.42 -8.09 3.22
C SER A 94 0.85 -7.90 4.06
N ALA A 95 1.01 -6.75 4.72
CA ALA A 95 2.14 -6.48 5.61
C ALA A 95 2.16 -7.41 6.83
N GLY A 96 1.00 -7.65 7.46
CA GLY A 96 0.89 -8.56 8.60
C GLY A 96 1.22 -10.01 8.23
N MET A 97 0.68 -10.49 7.10
CA MET A 97 0.98 -11.83 6.57
C MET A 97 2.46 -11.96 6.22
N ALA A 98 3.03 -10.95 5.57
CA ALA A 98 4.45 -10.92 5.22
C ALA A 98 5.34 -11.00 6.46
N ALA A 99 5.03 -10.25 7.53
CA ALA A 99 5.76 -10.31 8.79
C ALA A 99 5.70 -11.71 9.42
N ALA A 100 4.52 -12.35 9.44
CA ALA A 100 4.35 -13.69 9.99
C ALA A 100 5.14 -14.76 9.19
N LEU A 101 5.14 -14.66 7.86
CA LEU A 101 5.90 -15.55 6.99
C LEU A 101 7.41 -15.34 7.12
N ALA A 102 7.86 -14.08 7.19
CA ALA A 102 9.27 -13.74 7.36
C ALA A 102 9.83 -14.30 8.69
N LEU A 103 9.07 -14.13 9.79
CA LEU A 103 9.42 -14.72 11.08
C LEU A 103 9.50 -16.25 11.01
N SER A 104 8.51 -16.89 10.36
CA SER A 104 8.46 -18.34 10.23
C SER A 104 9.59 -18.91 9.37
N ALA A 105 10.01 -18.17 8.34
CA ALA A 105 11.12 -18.53 7.45
C ALA A 105 12.50 -18.14 8.01
N GLY A 106 12.55 -17.40 9.12
CA GLY A 106 13.81 -16.90 9.70
C GLY A 106 14.52 -15.89 8.80
N CYS A 107 13.79 -15.11 8.00
CA CYS A 107 14.35 -14.10 7.10
C CYS A 107 13.81 -12.69 7.41
N SER A 108 14.47 -11.66 6.89
CA SER A 108 13.94 -10.29 6.96
C SER A 108 12.77 -10.11 5.99
N PRO A 109 11.86 -9.14 6.22
CA PRO A 109 10.78 -8.84 5.27
C PRO A 109 11.28 -8.53 3.85
N ARG A 110 12.49 -7.96 3.69
CA ARG A 110 13.11 -7.72 2.38
C ARG A 110 13.50 -9.01 1.67
N ALA A 111 13.95 -10.02 2.43
CA ALA A 111 14.38 -11.32 1.91
C ALA A 111 13.23 -12.34 1.77
N LEU A 112 11.98 -11.91 1.99
CA LEU A 112 10.82 -12.79 1.92
C LEU A 112 10.55 -13.26 0.47
N ASP A 113 10.25 -14.56 0.30
CA ASP A 113 9.69 -15.08 -0.96
C ASP A 113 8.27 -14.53 -1.16
N VAL A 114 8.13 -13.55 -2.05
CA VAL A 114 6.84 -12.95 -2.38
C VAL A 114 5.87 -13.97 -2.98
N GLY A 115 6.36 -15.02 -3.64
CA GLY A 115 5.52 -16.10 -4.13
C GLY A 115 4.84 -16.86 -2.99
N ALA A 116 5.53 -17.07 -1.86
CA ALA A 116 4.94 -17.67 -0.67
C ALA A 116 3.84 -16.79 -0.06
N LEU A 117 4.06 -15.47 -0.06
CA LEU A 117 3.07 -14.49 0.38
C LEU A 117 1.83 -14.47 -0.54
N GLN A 118 2.02 -14.42 -1.86
CA GLN A 118 0.93 -14.47 -2.84
C GLN A 118 0.09 -15.74 -2.70
N ARG A 119 0.74 -16.90 -2.53
CA ARG A 119 0.04 -18.17 -2.25
C ARG A 119 -0.72 -18.12 -0.93
N ALA A 120 -0.15 -17.55 0.13
CA ALA A 120 -0.83 -17.41 1.42
C ALA A 120 -2.06 -16.52 1.32
N MET A 121 -1.94 -15.38 0.64
CA MET A 121 -3.06 -14.48 0.38
C MET A 121 -4.17 -15.10 -0.45
N ALA A 122 -3.82 -15.86 -1.51
CA ALA A 122 -4.82 -16.56 -2.32
C ALA A 122 -5.57 -17.61 -1.50
N ARG A 123 -4.90 -18.30 -0.56
CA ARG A 123 -5.57 -19.23 0.38
C ARG A 123 -6.57 -18.52 1.30
N ASP A 124 -6.29 -17.27 1.68
CA ASP A 124 -7.20 -16.43 2.48
C ASP A 124 -8.30 -15.77 1.61
N GLY A 125 -8.40 -16.14 0.34
CA GLY A 125 -9.47 -15.70 -0.58
C GLY A 125 -9.20 -14.36 -1.26
N MET A 126 -7.97 -13.84 -1.20
CA MET A 126 -7.63 -12.58 -1.86
C MET A 126 -7.26 -12.79 -3.33
N ASP A 127 -8.07 -12.24 -4.24
CA ASP A 127 -7.76 -12.16 -5.67
C ASP A 127 -6.72 -11.07 -5.94
N LEU A 128 -5.55 -11.48 -6.44
CA LEU A 128 -4.47 -10.56 -6.82
C LEU A 128 -4.51 -10.15 -8.30
N GLY A 129 -5.37 -10.77 -9.12
CA GLY A 129 -5.43 -10.56 -10.56
C GLY A 129 -4.11 -10.89 -11.25
N LEU A 130 -3.47 -11.98 -10.81
CA LEU A 130 -2.23 -12.59 -11.32
C LEU A 130 -2.52 -13.85 -12.13
#